data_AF-A0A9D8Q4D7-F1
#
_entry.id   AF-A0A9D8Q4D7-F1
#
_cell.length_a   1.000
_cell.length_b   1.000
_cell.length_c   1.000
_cell.angle_alpha   90.00
_cell.angle_beta   90.00
_cell.angle_gamma   90.00
#
_symmetry.space_group_name_H-M   'P 1'
#
loop_
_entity.id
_entity.type
_entity.pdbx_description
1 polymer ?
#
loop_
_entity_poly.entity_id
_entity_poly.type
_entity_poly.pdbx_seq_one_letter_code
_entity_poly.pdbx_strand_id
1 'polypeptide(L)'
;MTTSSDSSSPSGTYDIRVRGHLDQHWADRLGVPELIHEAGGVTLLRGVTADQAVLHGLLQRIRDLGVSLVSVAHVPPKTVT
;
A
#
# COMPACT_ATOMS: atom_id res chain seq x y z
N MET A 1 -23.00 28.52 10.17
CA MET A 1 -22.01 27.45 10.02
C MET A 1 -21.97 27.10 8.54
N THR A 2 -20.96 27.60 7.82
CA THR A 2 -20.80 27.32 6.39
C THR A 2 -20.15 25.94 6.27
N THR A 3 -20.89 24.96 5.75
CA THR A 3 -20.35 23.65 5.40
C THR A 3 -19.51 23.83 4.13
N SER A 4 -18.20 24.01 4.31
CA SER A 4 -17.24 23.81 3.22
C SER A 4 -17.21 22.32 2.92
N SER A 5 -17.84 21.94 1.80
CA SER A 5 -17.70 20.61 1.22
C SER A 5 -16.25 20.44 0.75
N ASP A 6 -15.38 19.97 1.64
CA ASP A 6 -14.10 19.40 1.24
C ASP A 6 -14.39 17.99 0.72
N SER A 7 -14.64 17.87 -0.58
CA SER A 7 -14.71 16.59 -1.27
C SER A 7 -13.29 16.04 -1.49
N SER A 8 -12.50 15.93 -0.42
CA SER A 8 -11.16 15.36 -0.45
C SER A 8 -11.24 13.84 -0.39
N SER A 9 -11.65 13.21 -1.49
CA SER A 9 -11.28 11.82 -1.70
C SER A 9 -9.74 11.76 -1.63
N PRO A 10 -9.14 10.93 -0.78
CA PRO A 10 -7.68 10.86 -0.68
C PRO A 10 -7.14 10.46 -2.05
N SER A 11 -6.50 11.42 -2.73
CA SER A 11 -5.78 11.17 -3.97
C SER A 11 -4.38 10.70 -3.62
N GLY A 12 -3.85 9.73 -4.38
CA GLY A 12 -2.53 9.15 -4.13
C GLY A 12 -2.55 7.63 -4.12
N THR A 13 -1.50 7.06 -3.56
CA THR A 13 -1.31 5.61 -3.38
C THR A 13 -0.77 5.32 -1.99
N TYR A 14 -0.69 4.06 -1.61
CA TYR A 14 0.00 3.61 -0.40
C TYR A 14 1.24 2.79 -0.75
N ASP A 15 2.29 3.03 0.03
CA ASP A 15 3.46 2.18 0.12
C ASP A 15 3.36 1.37 1.42
N ILE A 16 3.43 0.04 1.31
CA ILE A 16 3.31 -0.88 2.44
C ILE A 16 4.61 -1.67 2.57
N ARG A 17 5.18 -1.72 3.77
CA ARG A 17 6.37 -2.52 4.05
C ARG A 17 6.03 -3.71 4.92
N VAL A 18 6.54 -4.88 4.56
CA VAL A 18 6.41 -6.12 5.34
C VAL A 18 7.77 -6.76 5.55
N ARG A 19 7.93 -7.51 6.65
CA ARG A 19 9.15 -8.26 6.94
C ARG A 19 9.22 -9.53 6.09
N GLY A 20 10.43 -9.85 5.64
CA GLY A 20 10.72 -10.94 4.71
C GLY A 20 10.80 -10.45 3.27
N HIS A 21 11.39 -11.28 2.42
CA HIS A 21 11.38 -11.09 0.96
C HIS A 21 10.27 -11.97 0.37
N LEU A 22 9.14 -11.34 0.05
CA LEU A 22 8.08 -12.00 -0.70
C LEU A 22 8.54 -12.12 -2.15
N ASP A 23 8.55 -13.32 -2.72
CA ASP A 23 8.89 -13.51 -4.13
C ASP A 23 7.92 -12.76 -5.06
N GLN A 24 8.37 -12.48 -6.29
CA GLN A 24 7.59 -11.69 -7.26
C GLN A 24 6.20 -12.26 -7.56
N HIS A 25 5.99 -13.58 -7.46
CA HIS A 25 4.68 -14.21 -7.68
C HIS A 25 3.60 -13.73 -6.67
N TRP A 26 3.99 -13.13 -5.54
CA TRP A 26 3.05 -12.53 -4.60
C TRP A 26 2.43 -11.24 -5.12
N ALA A 27 3.03 -10.56 -6.09
CA ALA A 27 2.50 -9.31 -6.63
C ALA A 27 1.07 -9.50 -7.17
N ASP A 28 0.88 -10.50 -8.04
CA ASP A 28 -0.42 -10.83 -8.61
C ASP A 28 -1.42 -11.30 -7.56
N ARG A 29 -0.98 -12.15 -6.60
CA ARG A 29 -1.85 -12.69 -5.54
C ARG A 29 -2.34 -11.61 -4.58
N LEU A 30 -1.48 -10.63 -4.28
CA LEU A 30 -1.81 -9.49 -3.44
C LEU A 30 -2.53 -8.38 -4.24
N GLY A 31 -2.51 -8.44 -5.57
CA GLY A 31 -3.07 -7.40 -6.44
C GLY A 31 -2.34 -6.08 -6.27
N VAL A 32 -1.01 -6.14 -6.08
CA VAL A 32 -0.16 -4.95 -5.96
C VAL A 32 0.58 -4.72 -7.28
N PRO A 33 0.74 -3.47 -7.72
CA PRO A 33 1.35 -3.20 -9.02
C PRO A 33 2.86 -3.44 -9.03
N GLU A 34 3.51 -3.28 -7.87
CA GLU A 34 4.96 -3.42 -7.77
C GLU A 34 5.39 -3.96 -6.40
N LEU A 35 6.39 -4.83 -6.43
CA LEU A 35 7.04 -5.41 -5.26
C LEU A 35 8.56 -5.21 -5.38
N ILE A 36 9.16 -4.59 -4.38
CA ILE A 36 10.60 -4.30 -4.33
C ILE A 36 11.19 -4.90 -3.05
N HIS A 37 12.28 -5.65 -3.19
CA HIS A 37 13.07 -6.10 -2.04
C HIS A 37 13.98 -4.95 -1.57
N GLU A 38 13.75 -4.48 -0.34
CA GLU A 38 14.60 -3.51 0.32
C GLU A 38 15.71 -4.21 1.13
N ALA A 39 16.76 -3.46 1.44
CA ALA A 39 17.82 -3.91 2.35
C ALA A 39 17.23 -4.21 3.75
N GLY A 40 17.82 -5.18 4.47
CA GLY A 40 17.35 -5.56 5.80
C GLY A 40 16.19 -6.54 5.82
N GLY A 41 15.92 -7.23 4.71
CA GLY A 41 14.92 -8.29 4.66
C GLY A 41 13.49 -7.74 4.73
N VAL A 42 13.22 -6.62 4.06
CA VAL A 42 11.91 -6.01 3.95
C VAL A 42 11.44 -6.07 2.50
N THR A 43 10.15 -6.27 2.31
CA THR A 43 9.49 -6.11 1.01
C THR A 43 8.63 -4.86 1.03
N LEU A 44 8.84 -4.00 0.05
CA LEU A 44 7.99 -2.86 -0.26
C LEU A 44 6.95 -3.26 -1.31
N LEU A 45 5.67 -3.14 -0.97
CA LEU A 45 4.53 -3.17 -1.89
C LEU A 45 4.18 -1.72 -2.23
N ARG A 46 4.51 -1.29 -3.45
CA ARG A 46 4.39 0.10 -3.87
C ARG A 46 3.12 0.32 -4.68
N GLY A 47 2.60 1.55 -4.63
CA GLY A 47 1.58 2.01 -5.57
C GLY A 47 0.19 1.39 -5.33
N VAL A 48 -0.09 0.93 -4.11
CA VAL A 48 -1.42 0.42 -3.75
C VAL A 48 -2.43 1.56 -3.86
N THR A 49 -3.59 1.33 -4.47
CA THR A 49 -4.63 2.38 -4.62
C THR A 49 -5.02 3.01 -3.27
N ALA A 50 -5.37 4.30 -3.29
CA ALA A 50 -5.89 5.02 -2.11
C ALA A 50 -7.33 4.61 -1.70
N ASP A 51 -7.97 3.73 -2.47
CA ASP A 51 -9.24 3.09 -2.09
C ASP A 51 -9.08 2.31 -0.77
N GLN A 52 -9.83 2.73 0.24
CA GLN A 52 -9.73 2.16 1.59
C GLN A 52 -10.18 0.70 1.64
N ALA A 53 -11.17 0.27 0.85
CA ALA A 53 -11.61 -1.11 0.83
C ALA A 53 -10.52 -2.03 0.25
N VAL A 54 -9.84 -1.58 -0.82
CA VAL A 54 -8.70 -2.30 -1.40
C VAL A 54 -7.52 -2.35 -0.42
N LEU A 55 -7.20 -1.22 0.23
CA LEU A 55 -6.16 -1.15 1.24
C LEU A 55 -6.42 -2.15 2.39
N HIS A 56 -7.61 -2.12 2.98
CA HIS A 56 -7.95 -3.00 4.09
C HIS A 56 -8.01 -4.48 3.67
N GLY A 57 -8.51 -4.79 2.47
CA GLY A 57 -8.47 -6.14 1.91
C GLY A 57 -7.04 -6.65 1.68
N LEU A 58 -6.11 -5.78 1.28
CA LEU A 58 -4.69 -6.12 1.20
C LEU A 58 -4.08 -6.37 2.58
N LEU A 59 -4.32 -5.50 3.57
CA LEU A 59 -3.82 -5.68 4.94
C LEU A 59 -4.33 -6.98 5.58
N GLN A 60 -5.57 -7.36 5.30
CA GLN A 60 -6.12 -8.65 5.73
C GLN A 60 -5.34 -9.82 5.12
N ARG A 61 -5.09 -9.79 3.80
CA ARG A 61 -4.30 -10.84 3.14
C ARG A 61 -2.87 -10.93 3.69
N ILE A 62 -2.23 -9.80 3.95
CA ILE A 62 -0.90 -9.73 4.59
C ILE A 62 -0.94 -10.40 5.98
N ARG A 63 -1.95 -10.10 6.80
CA ARG A 63 -2.14 -10.75 8.11
C ARG A 63 -2.33 -12.26 7.98
N ASP A 64 -3.13 -12.70 7.01
CA ASP A 64 -3.45 -14.11 6.81
C ASP A 64 -2.22 -14.91 6.29
N LEU A 65 -1.24 -14.23 5.68
CA LEU A 65 0.07 -14.80 5.34
C LEU A 65 1.01 -14.94 6.54
N GLY A 66 0.67 -14.36 7.69
CA GLY A 66 1.51 -14.37 8.89
C GLY A 66 2.79 -13.52 8.78
N VAL A 67 2.91 -12.68 7.74
CA VAL A 67 4.06 -11.78 7.60
C VAL A 67 3.87 -10.52 8.45
N SER A 68 4.96 -10.04 9.06
CA SER A 68 4.88 -8.88 9.93
C SER A 68 4.77 -7.59 9.13
N LEU A 69 3.72 -6.81 9.35
CA LEU A 69 3.61 -5.45 8.82
C LEU A 69 4.64 -4.54 9.50
N VAL A 70 5.39 -3.78 8.70
CA VAL A 70 6.40 -2.82 9.17
C VAL A 70 5.87 -1.40 9.11
N SER A 71 5.28 -0.98 8.00
CA SER A 71 4.65 0.35 7.87
C SER A 71 3.62 0.41 6.75
N VAL A 72 2.73 1.41 6.85
CA VAL A 72 1.79 1.83 5.81
C VAL A 72 1.95 3.33 5.67
N ALA A 73 2.27 3.81 4.47
CA ALA A 73 2.52 5.23 4.21
C ALA A 73 1.68 5.70 3.03
N HIS A 74 0.89 6.77 3.22
CA HIS A 74 0.22 7.44 2.12
C HIS A 74 1.23 8.26 1.31
N VAL A 75 1.21 8.06 -0.01
CA VAL A 75 2.05 8.73 -0.99
C VAL A 75 1.15 9.63 -1.82
N PRO A 76 1.25 10.97 -1.67
CA PRO A 76 0.50 11.90 -2.49
C PRO A 76 0.77 11.69 -3.99
N PRO A 77 -0.20 11.98 -4.87
CA PRO A 77 0.02 11.88 -6.30
C PRO A 77 1.18 12.80 -6.70
N LYS A 78 2.04 12.30 -7.58
CA LYS A 78 3.16 13.10 -8.09
C LYS A 78 2.57 14.20 -8.98
N THR A 79 2.52 15.43 -8.48
CA THR A 79 2.14 16.58 -9.30
C THR A 79 3.20 16.75 -10.39
N VAL A 80 2.87 16.39 -11.63
CA VAL A 80 3.69 16.74 -12.79
C VAL A 80 3.51 18.24 -13.02
N THR A 81 4.59 19.00 -12.80
CA THR A 81 4.70 20.41 -13.17
C THR A 81 5.14 20.53 -14.61
#